data_AF-A0A969HKV3-F1
#
_entry.id   AF-A0A969HKV3-F1
#
_cell.length_a   1.000
_cell.length_b   1.000
_cell.length_c   1.000
_cell.angle_alpha   90.00
_cell.angle_beta   90.00
_cell.angle_gamma   90.00
#
_symmetry.space_group_name_H-M   'P 1'
#
loop_
_entity.id
_entity.type
_entity.pdbx_description
1 polymer ?
#
loop_
_entity_poly.entity_id
_entity_poly.type
_entity_poly.pdbx_seq_one_letter_code
_entity_poly.pdbx_strand_id
1 'polypeptide(L)'
;MTAEGYGRFLSLVAHEYFHLWHVKRLRPVPLGPFDYEAENYTSLLWEAEGFTSYYEKLILYRAGLIDADKLMEEQVKRIHFIETRAGTGVQSLAESSFDAWIKAYRPTENSVNAEVSYYVKGAVIALLLDWEIIHQQPGAIQSG
;
A
#
# COMPACT_ATOMS: atom_id res chain seq x y z
N MET A 1 15.10 14.41 -16.71
CA MET A 1 14.61 13.44 -15.70
C MET A 1 15.24 12.09 -16.00
N THR A 2 15.80 11.37 -15.02
CA THR A 2 16.36 10.02 -15.25
C THR A 2 15.24 9.01 -15.51
N ALA A 3 15.54 7.87 -16.14
CA ALA A 3 14.55 6.81 -16.36
C ALA A 3 13.92 6.33 -15.04
N GLU A 4 14.73 6.20 -13.99
CA GLU A 4 14.27 5.89 -12.63
C GLU A 4 13.36 6.99 -12.04
N GLY A 5 13.73 8.26 -12.25
CA GLY A 5 12.90 9.40 -11.83
C GLY A 5 11.53 9.40 -12.52
N TYR A 6 11.49 9.06 -13.81
CA TYR A 6 10.25 8.95 -14.55
C TYR A 6 9.37 7.81 -14.06
N GLY A 7 9.95 6.63 -13.82
CA GLY A 7 9.21 5.48 -13.28
C GLY A 7 8.59 5.76 -11.90
N ARG A 8 9.31 6.48 -11.02
CA ARG A 8 8.77 6.94 -9.74
C ARG A 8 7.63 7.94 -9.91
N PHE A 9 7.75 8.88 -10.84
CA PHE A 9 6.68 9.82 -11.15
C PHE A 9 5.42 9.09 -11.65
N LEU A 10 5.55 8.15 -12.58
CA LEU A 10 4.41 7.37 -13.07
C LEU A 10 3.75 6.54 -11.96
N SER A 11 4.54 5.98 -11.03
CA SER A 11 4.02 5.25 -9.89
C SER A 11 3.20 6.18 -8.97
N LEU A 12 3.72 7.38 -8.69
CA LEU A 12 3.00 8.40 -7.92
C LEU A 12 1.68 8.81 -8.61
N VAL A 13 1.70 9.03 -9.92
CA VAL A 13 0.48 9.36 -10.68
C VAL A 13 -0.53 8.22 -10.59
N ALA A 14 -0.11 6.97 -10.76
CA ALA A 14 -1.01 5.81 -10.65
C ALA A 14 -1.61 5.68 -9.25
N HIS A 15 -0.81 5.94 -8.21
CA HIS A 15 -1.24 5.96 -6.80
C HIS A 15 -2.34 7.00 -6.57
N GLU A 16 -2.07 8.26 -6.89
CA GLU A 16 -3.02 9.37 -6.71
C GLU A 16 -4.26 9.24 -7.60
N TYR A 17 -4.10 8.66 -8.80
CA TYR A 17 -5.22 8.41 -9.68
C TYR A 17 -6.15 7.32 -9.13
N PHE A 18 -5.59 6.24 -8.57
CA PHE A 18 -6.39 5.22 -7.90
C PHE A 18 -7.13 5.78 -6.68
N HIS A 19 -6.55 6.78 -6.01
CA HIS A 19 -7.21 7.42 -4.88
C HIS A 19 -8.55 8.07 -5.21
N LEU A 20 -8.78 8.46 -6.46
CA LEU A 20 -10.07 9.02 -6.89
C LEU A 20 -11.24 8.09 -6.56
N TRP A 21 -11.04 6.77 -6.64
CA TRP A 21 -12.01 5.77 -6.20
C TRP A 21 -11.74 5.33 -4.76
N HIS A 22 -10.49 4.98 -4.45
CA HIS A 22 -10.10 4.42 -3.18
C HIS A 22 -9.61 5.52 -2.22
N VAL A 23 -10.25 5.73 -1.07
CA VAL A 23 -10.11 6.88 -0.16
C VAL A 23 -10.96 8.11 -0.53
N LYS A 24 -11.06 8.51 -1.80
CA LYS A 24 -11.91 9.68 -2.15
C LYS A 24 -13.37 9.32 -2.40
N ARG A 25 -13.70 8.17 -3.01
CA ARG A 25 -15.10 7.76 -3.21
C ARG A 25 -15.54 6.71 -2.19
N LEU A 26 -14.82 5.60 -2.11
CA LEU A 26 -14.92 4.58 -1.07
C LEU A 26 -13.92 4.92 0.04
N ARG A 27 -14.33 4.94 1.30
CA ARG A 27 -13.41 5.30 2.39
C ARG A 27 -13.88 4.75 3.73
N PRO A 28 -12.96 4.56 4.69
CA PRO A 28 -13.31 4.36 6.10
C PRO A 28 -14.25 5.46 6.60
N VAL A 29 -15.25 5.09 7.41
CA VAL A 29 -16.21 6.04 8.02
C VAL A 29 -15.53 7.19 8.77
N PRO A 30 -14.43 6.97 9.53
CA PRO A 30 -13.72 8.07 10.20
C PRO A 30 -13.05 9.08 9.24
N LEU A 31 -12.93 8.76 7.95
CA LEU A 31 -12.34 9.63 6.93
C LEU A 31 -13.40 10.35 6.09
N GLY A 32 -14.61 10.53 6.62
CA GLY A 32 -15.63 11.37 6.00
C GLY A 32 -17.02 11.19 6.60
N PRO A 33 -17.69 12.29 7.03
CA PRO A 33 -17.22 13.68 7.05
C PRO A 33 -16.06 13.90 8.03
N PHE A 34 -15.17 14.86 7.72
CA PHE A 34 -13.98 15.14 8.53
C PHE A 34 -14.28 16.14 9.64
N ASP A 35 -13.81 15.83 10.85
CA ASP A 35 -13.63 16.83 11.89
C ASP A 35 -12.27 17.51 11.69
N TYR A 36 -12.26 18.81 11.43
CA TYR A 36 -11.01 19.55 11.21
C TYR A 36 -10.41 20.12 12.51
N GLU A 37 -11.10 19.94 13.65
CA GLU A 37 -10.67 20.46 14.96
C GLU A 37 -9.98 19.39 15.82
N ALA A 38 -10.02 18.11 15.42
CA ALA A 38 -9.41 16.98 16.13
C ALA A 38 -8.77 15.95 15.19
N GLU A 39 -7.95 15.04 15.74
CA GLU A 39 -7.40 13.94 14.96
C GLU A 39 -8.48 12.91 14.57
N ASN A 40 -8.48 12.49 13.30
CA ASN A 40 -9.42 11.51 12.77
C ASN A 40 -8.79 10.11 12.75
N TYR A 41 -8.79 9.43 13.89
CA TYR A 41 -8.19 8.11 14.02
C TYR A 41 -8.90 7.04 13.19
N THR A 42 -8.13 6.15 12.58
CA THR A 42 -8.67 4.97 11.87
C THR A 42 -7.67 3.82 11.90
N SER A 43 -8.17 2.60 12.05
CA SER A 43 -7.39 1.37 11.97
C SER A 43 -7.30 0.81 10.54
N LEU A 44 -7.78 1.56 9.54
CA LEU A 44 -7.95 1.08 8.16
C LEU A 44 -7.04 1.77 7.13
N LEU A 45 -6.03 2.55 7.54
CA LEU A 45 -5.08 3.14 6.60
C LEU A 45 -4.23 2.08 5.85
N TRP A 46 -3.96 0.94 6.46
CA TRP A 46 -3.27 -0.15 5.79
C TRP A 46 -4.04 -0.70 4.59
N GLU A 47 -5.37 -0.61 4.61
CA GLU A 47 -6.20 -0.97 3.47
C GLU A 47 -6.18 0.19 2.48
N ALA A 48 -6.62 1.38 2.91
CA ALA A 48 -6.65 2.61 2.12
C ALA A 48 -5.36 2.89 1.33
N GLU A 49 -4.22 2.88 2.00
CA GLU A 49 -2.91 3.25 1.45
C GLU A 49 -2.11 2.03 0.97
N GLY A 50 -2.22 0.91 1.69
CA GLY A 50 -1.53 -0.31 1.31
C GLY A 50 -2.09 -0.93 0.04
N PHE A 51 -3.41 -0.95 -0.15
CA PHE A 51 -4.01 -1.48 -1.37
C PHE A 51 -3.70 -0.55 -2.54
N THR A 52 -3.78 0.76 -2.35
CA THR A 52 -3.36 1.76 -3.35
C THR A 52 -1.90 1.53 -3.76
N SER A 53 -1.02 1.26 -2.80
CA SER A 53 0.40 0.92 -3.05
C SER A 53 0.62 -0.38 -3.82
N TYR A 54 -0.28 -1.35 -3.69
CA TYR A 54 -0.27 -2.55 -4.52
C TYR A 54 -0.73 -2.23 -5.95
N TYR A 55 -1.85 -1.51 -6.06
CA TYR A 55 -2.44 -1.14 -7.34
C TYR A 55 -1.58 -0.19 -8.15
N GLU A 56 -0.76 0.68 -7.54
CA GLU A 56 0.11 1.60 -8.28
C GLU A 56 1.01 0.85 -9.28
N LYS A 57 1.60 -0.30 -8.89
CA LYS A 57 2.47 -1.10 -9.75
C LYS A 57 1.66 -1.97 -10.71
N LEU A 58 0.56 -2.53 -10.24
CA LEU A 58 -0.34 -3.33 -11.07
C LEU A 58 -0.95 -2.50 -12.22
N ILE A 59 -1.30 -1.24 -11.96
CA ILE A 59 -1.82 -0.30 -12.96
C ILE A 59 -0.76 -0.03 -14.01
N LEU A 60 0.49 0.24 -13.62
CA LEU A 60 1.57 0.45 -14.58
C LEU A 60 1.82 -0.79 -15.46
N TYR A 61 1.76 -1.99 -14.87
CA TYR A 61 1.88 -3.24 -15.61
C TYR A 61 0.73 -3.42 -16.61
N ARG A 62 -0.52 -3.26 -16.15
CA ARG A 62 -1.72 -3.35 -17.00
C ARG A 62 -1.78 -2.28 -18.10
N ALA A 63 -1.14 -1.14 -17.87
CA ALA A 63 -0.99 -0.08 -18.88
C ALA A 63 0.17 -0.31 -19.86
N GLY A 64 0.92 -1.41 -19.72
CA GLY A 64 2.10 -1.72 -20.55
C GLY A 64 3.29 -0.80 -20.32
N LEU A 65 3.33 -0.08 -19.19
CA LEU A 65 4.39 0.87 -18.84
C LEU A 65 5.57 0.20 -18.12
N ILE A 66 5.33 -0.96 -17.50
CA ILE A 66 6.35 -1.85 -16.95
C ILE A 66 6.05 -3.29 -17.36
N ASP A 67 7.08 -4.14 -17.41
CA ASP A 67 6.93 -5.57 -17.69
C ASP A 67 6.68 -6.39 -16.41
N ALA A 68 6.45 -7.69 -16.59
CA ALA A 68 6.18 -8.63 -15.50
C ALA A 68 7.39 -8.79 -14.57
N ASP A 69 8.61 -8.77 -15.12
CA ASP A 69 9.84 -8.87 -14.33
C ASP A 69 9.96 -7.68 -13.38
N LYS A 70 9.67 -6.46 -13.87
CA LYS A 70 9.69 -5.27 -13.04
C LYS A 70 8.61 -5.27 -11.99
N LEU A 71 7.39 -5.72 -12.33
CA LEU A 71 6.33 -5.88 -11.34
C LEU A 71 6.76 -6.84 -10.22
N MET A 72 7.31 -8.00 -10.58
CA MET A 72 7.75 -9.02 -9.63
C MET A 72 8.92 -8.52 -8.76
N GLU A 73 9.89 -7.82 -9.35
CA GLU A 73 11.00 -7.19 -8.63
C GLU A 73 10.49 -6.27 -7.50
N GLU A 74 9.47 -5.45 -7.79
CA GLU A 74 8.88 -4.56 -6.80
C GLU A 74 8.12 -5.32 -5.71
N GLN A 75 7.43 -6.44 -6.03
CA GLN A 75 6.79 -7.28 -5.00
C GLN A 75 7.82 -7.96 -4.10
N VAL A 76 8.88 -8.53 -4.68
CA VAL A 76 9.97 -9.17 -3.92
C VAL A 76 10.64 -8.17 -2.98
N LYS A 77 10.89 -6.92 -3.44
CA LYS A 77 11.42 -5.86 -2.57
C LYS A 77 10.53 -5.58 -1.37
N ARG A 78 9.20 -5.52 -1.57
CA ARG A 78 8.24 -5.29 -0.47
C ARG A 78 8.23 -6.44 0.53
N ILE A 79 8.24 -7.69 0.05
CA ILE A 79 8.31 -8.89 0.89
C ILE A 79 9.63 -8.89 1.68
N HIS A 80 10.76 -8.70 1.01
CA HIS A 80 12.06 -8.66 1.67
C HIS A 80 12.12 -7.56 2.75
N PHE A 81 11.56 -6.38 2.46
CA PHE A 81 11.49 -5.29 3.43
C PHE A 81 10.70 -5.65 4.69
N ILE A 82 9.58 -6.36 4.58
CA ILE A 82 8.79 -6.77 5.76
C ILE A 82 9.48 -7.90 6.53
N GLU A 83 10.12 -8.84 5.85
CA GLU A 83 10.78 -10.01 6.46
C GLU A 83 12.05 -9.62 7.21
N THR A 84 12.74 -8.57 6.76
CA THR A 84 14.01 -8.12 7.36
C THR A 84 13.84 -7.08 8.47
N ARG A 85 12.60 -6.61 8.75
CA ARG A 85 12.34 -5.63 9.79
C ARG A 85 11.76 -6.26 11.06
N ALA A 86 12.44 -6.03 12.18
CA ALA A 86 12.01 -6.51 13.50
C ALA A 86 10.61 -5.98 13.91
N GLY A 87 10.26 -4.75 13.51
CA GLY A 87 8.97 -4.13 13.81
C GLY A 87 7.75 -4.88 13.25
N THR A 88 7.94 -5.75 12.25
CA THR A 88 6.87 -6.55 11.63
C THR A 88 6.18 -7.49 12.63
N GLY A 89 6.92 -7.96 13.65
CA GLY A 89 6.40 -8.83 14.72
C GLY A 89 5.95 -8.07 15.98
N VAL A 90 6.07 -6.75 16.01
CA VAL A 90 5.83 -5.91 17.19
C VAL A 90 4.55 -5.08 17.05
N GLN A 91 4.27 -4.56 15.85
CA GLN A 91 3.11 -3.71 15.59
C GLN A 91 2.19 -4.33 14.51
N SER A 92 0.89 -4.37 14.79
CA SER A 92 -0.12 -4.78 13.80
C SER A 92 -0.36 -3.68 12.75
N LEU A 93 -0.95 -4.05 11.61
CA LEU A 93 -1.35 -3.09 10.58
C LEU A 93 -2.44 -2.11 11.07
N ALA A 94 -3.35 -2.60 11.91
CA ALA A 94 -4.40 -1.78 12.51
C ALA A 94 -3.81 -0.73 13.47
N GLU A 95 -2.86 -1.12 14.32
CA GLU A 95 -2.15 -0.20 15.21
C GLU A 95 -1.29 0.79 14.43
N SER A 96 -0.56 0.34 13.40
CA SER A 96 0.22 1.23 12.52
C SER A 96 -0.66 2.26 11.82
N SER A 97 -1.88 1.86 11.40
CA SER A 97 -2.87 2.78 10.81
C SER A 97 -3.38 3.78 11.83
N PHE A 98 -3.71 3.33 13.04
CA PHE A 98 -4.21 4.18 14.10
C PHE A 98 -3.16 5.19 14.55
N ASP A 99 -1.92 4.72 14.70
CA ASP A 99 -0.77 5.52 15.10
C ASP A 99 -0.28 6.48 14.00
N ALA A 100 -0.83 6.45 12.78
CA ALA A 100 -0.39 7.31 11.68
C ALA A 100 -0.43 8.81 12.04
N TRP A 101 -1.47 9.24 12.77
CA TRP A 101 -1.58 10.61 13.26
C TRP A 101 -0.55 10.95 14.34
N ILE A 102 -0.13 9.97 15.14
CA ILE A 102 0.73 10.16 16.32
C ILE A 102 2.22 10.04 15.97
N LYS A 103 2.57 9.05 15.13
CA LYS A 103 3.95 8.58 14.93
C LYS A 103 4.44 8.65 13.48
N ALA A 104 3.58 8.50 12.47
CA ALA A 104 4.06 8.54 11.08
C ALA A 104 4.62 9.92 10.68
N TYR A 105 4.18 10.99 11.34
CA TYR A 105 4.73 12.34 11.17
C TYR A 105 5.88 12.68 12.14
N ARG A 106 6.27 11.77 13.04
CA ARG A 106 7.39 11.93 13.99
C ARG A 106 8.22 10.64 14.14
N PRO A 107 8.95 10.23 13.09
CA PRO A 107 9.83 9.06 13.19
C PRO A 107 10.91 9.27 14.25
N THR A 108 11.24 8.21 14.99
CA THR A 108 12.37 8.16 15.93
C THR A 108 13.42 7.17 15.45
N GLU A 109 14.61 7.18 16.05
CA GLU A 109 15.68 6.21 15.74
C GLU A 109 15.22 4.76 15.95
N ASN A 110 14.24 4.52 16.83
CA ASN A 110 13.72 3.17 17.11
C ASN A 110 12.56 2.76 16.19
N SER A 111 12.04 3.64 15.33
CA SER A 111 10.88 3.35 14.48
C SER A 111 11.13 2.16 13.53
N VAL A 112 12.38 1.92 13.11
CA VAL A 112 12.73 0.73 12.29
C VAL A 112 12.53 -0.60 13.03
N ASN A 113 12.72 -0.60 14.35
CA ASN A 113 12.64 -1.80 15.19
C ASN A 113 11.26 -1.99 15.83
N ALA A 114 10.47 -0.92 15.92
CA ALA A 114 9.21 -0.90 16.67
C ALA A 114 7.96 -0.62 15.83
N GLU A 115 8.12 -0.15 14.58
CA GLU A 115 6.99 0.24 13.73
C GLU A 115 7.00 -0.52 12.40
N VAL A 116 5.81 -0.68 11.83
CA VAL A 116 5.61 -1.25 10.50
C VAL A 116 4.99 -0.20 9.58
N SER A 117 5.40 -0.19 8.31
CA SER A 117 4.76 0.68 7.32
C SER A 117 3.41 0.07 6.90
N TYR A 118 2.32 0.78 7.19
CA TYR A 118 0.99 0.38 6.73
C TYR A 118 0.87 0.41 5.18
N TYR A 119 1.70 1.19 4.47
CA TYR A 119 1.84 1.13 3.01
C TYR A 119 2.45 -0.20 2.56
N VAL A 120 3.65 -0.55 3.06
CA VAL A 120 4.39 -1.70 2.53
C VAL A 120 3.74 -3.03 2.94
N LYS A 121 3.43 -3.20 4.24
CA LYS A 121 2.81 -4.45 4.71
C LYS A 121 1.36 -4.57 4.23
N GLY A 122 0.64 -3.46 4.11
CA GLY A 122 -0.70 -3.46 3.50
C GLY A 122 -0.67 -3.86 2.03
N ALA A 123 0.31 -3.41 1.24
CA ALA A 123 0.50 -3.84 -0.15
C ALA A 123 0.79 -5.34 -0.29
N VAL A 124 1.59 -5.92 0.61
CA VAL A 124 1.83 -7.37 0.61
C VAL A 124 0.56 -8.14 0.95
N ILE A 125 -0.25 -7.67 1.91
CA ILE A 125 -1.55 -8.29 2.19
C ILE A 125 -2.48 -8.22 0.97
N ALA A 126 -2.52 -7.08 0.27
CA ALA A 126 -3.29 -6.93 -0.97
C ALA A 126 -2.86 -7.94 -2.05
N LEU A 127 -1.55 -8.10 -2.25
CA LEU A 127 -0.98 -9.11 -3.18
C LEU A 127 -1.43 -10.53 -2.81
N LEU A 128 -1.29 -10.91 -1.54
CA LEU A 128 -1.65 -12.26 -1.07
C LEU A 128 -3.15 -12.53 -1.21
N LEU A 129 -3.99 -11.54 -0.92
CA LEU A 129 -5.43 -11.63 -1.13
C LEU A 129 -5.78 -11.80 -2.61
N ASP A 130 -5.17 -11.00 -3.49
CA ASP A 130 -5.40 -11.10 -4.94
C ASP A 130 -5.01 -12.50 -5.45
N TRP A 131 -3.85 -13.01 -5.03
CA TRP A 131 -3.42 -14.37 -5.39
C TRP A 131 -4.34 -15.45 -4.85
N GLU A 132 -4.81 -15.35 -3.61
CA GLU A 132 -5.73 -16.32 -3.02
C GLU A 132 -7.06 -16.34 -3.78
N ILE A 133 -7.61 -15.16 -4.10
CA ILE A 133 -8.85 -15.03 -4.87
C ILE A 133 -8.67 -15.65 -6.26
N ILE A 134 -7.55 -15.37 -6.94
CA ILE A 134 -7.21 -15.93 -8.25
C ILE A 134 -7.10 -17.46 -8.16
N HIS A 135 -6.41 -17.98 -7.15
CA HIS A 135 -6.23 -19.41 -6.95
C HIS A 135 -7.57 -20.14 -6.74
N GLN A 136 -8.50 -19.52 -6.02
CA GLN A 136 -9.84 -20.05 -5.79
C GLN A 136 -10.78 -19.91 -7.01
N GLN A 137 -10.42 -19.13 -8.04
CA GLN A 137 -11.23 -18.87 -9.22
C GLN A 137 -10.52 -19.24 -10.54
N PRO A 138 -10.13 -20.51 -10.76
CA PRO A 138 -9.28 -20.94 -11.88
C PRO A 138 -9.88 -20.80 -13.30
N GLY A 139 -11.04 -20.16 -13.47
CA GLY A 139 -11.70 -19.94 -14.77
C GLY A 139 -12.14 -18.50 -15.06
N ALA A 140 -11.91 -17.55 -14.15
CA ALA A 140 -12.37 -16.15 -14.32
C ALA A 140 -11.38 -15.25 -15.09
N ILE A 141 -10.17 -15.75 -15.37
CA ILE A 141 -9.10 -14.96 -16.00
C ILE A 141 -8.98 -15.34 -17.47
N GLN A 142 -9.65 -14.57 -18.34
CA GLN A 142 -9.19 -14.47 -19.73
C GLN A 142 -7.99 -13.52 -19.73
N SER A 143 -6.82 -14.07 -20.02
CA SER A 143 -5.57 -13.32 -20.21
C SER A 143 -5.75 -12.28 -21.30
N GLY A 144 -5.78 -11.00 -20.91
CA GLY A 144 -5.58 -9.86 -21.80
C GLY A 144 -4.11 -9.44 -21.81
#